data_AF-A0AAF0Z4J4-F1
#
_entry.id   AF-A0AAF0Z4J4-F1
#
_cell.length_a   1.000
_cell.length_b   1.000
_cell.length_c   1.000
_cell.angle_alpha   90.00
_cell.angle_beta   90.00
_cell.angle_gamma   90.00
#
_symmetry.space_group_name_H-M   'P 1'
#
loop_
_entity.id
_entity.type
_entity.pdbx_description
1 polymer ?
#
loop_
_entity_poly.entity_id
_entity_poly.type
_entity_poly.pdbx_seq_one_letter_code
_entity_poly.pdbx_strand_id
1 'polypeptide(L)'
;MDRRPELPTTVVRALRAPVPEDAPHHIPTSTVLLGSSVLLTSWVEGRAATRLGVLDLRTGRWSVVSGVRGMLRAAQPGIDGHALVLTDQGLWEIDLVALSVTRSLRTKIGKGNDELRAESDGTVVVAGSTSTMESVVDSSTLTVVRRRRRAPLRLTLPTAAARRAGIVRVLHEGSGVLAGGTATREAAPQRLLVVSLEDNTEIASVEQPTGLSSVHVVHDGIVAAAPDLGRSRSLTAVLGVFGPPPPGTVPGALDDLVVAATASAESLLIRASRRKPVRTVHRDHRLEPGAHLHDLRAERLTLDGCSVARAAEADSRPTISRVHVTDLELQASTLSGAVFEDVTVDGLRAVHGSGFLFGCELRRVTLRGRVRGLVLATGLDDPDPATEALYARWHQERLADPEWMLDLTEATGDLTIRGYPARFVRRNPELQAVVTAEAVADDAWRSVDPGRSALRVALHELVRSGWEDVILVADPHGAHADDDLRYIRDLRDLGVASPD
;
A
#
# COMPACT_ATOMS: atom_id res chain seq x y z
N MET A 1 28.98 -43.18 -28.00
CA MET A 1 28.49 -42.64 -26.72
C MET A 1 28.38 -41.14 -26.87
N ASP A 2 27.19 -40.66 -27.21
CA ASP A 2 26.87 -39.23 -27.21
C ASP A 2 26.87 -38.73 -25.77
N ARG A 3 27.96 -38.05 -25.36
CA ARG A 3 27.89 -37.19 -24.18
C ARG A 3 27.07 -35.97 -24.58
N ARG A 4 25.78 -35.95 -24.24
CA ARG A 4 25.04 -34.69 -24.12
C ARG A 4 25.86 -33.80 -23.19
N PRO A 5 26.26 -32.58 -23.59
CA PRO A 5 26.88 -31.65 -22.66
C PRO A 5 25.87 -31.41 -21.53
N GLU A 6 26.31 -31.59 -20.29
CA GLU A 6 25.57 -31.15 -19.12
C GLU A 6 25.32 -29.65 -19.29
N LEU A 7 24.05 -29.25 -19.39
CA LEU A 7 23.69 -27.84 -19.43
C LEU A 7 24.27 -27.17 -18.18
N PRO A 8 24.89 -25.98 -18.29
CA PRO A 8 25.31 -25.24 -17.10
C PRO A 8 24.09 -25.08 -16.19
N THR A 9 24.20 -25.57 -14.96
CA THR A 9 23.11 -25.52 -13.98
C THR A 9 22.89 -24.08 -13.56
N THR A 10 21.95 -23.39 -14.22
CA THR A 10 21.55 -22.05 -13.79
C THR A 10 21.02 -22.10 -12.37
N VAL A 11 21.53 -21.22 -11.52
CA VAL A 11 21.11 -21.13 -10.12
C VAL A 11 20.23 -19.90 -9.96
N VAL A 12 19.09 -20.06 -9.30
CA VAL A 12 18.20 -18.94 -8.97
C VAL A 12 18.40 -18.54 -7.51
N ARG A 13 18.57 -17.24 -7.26
CA ARG A 13 18.69 -16.66 -5.92
C ARG A 13 17.74 -15.46 -5.77
N ALA A 14 17.29 -15.24 -4.54
CA ALA A 14 16.61 -14.00 -4.19
C ALA A 14 17.67 -12.95 -3.80
N LEU A 15 17.71 -11.83 -4.52
CA LEU A 15 18.49 -10.66 -4.15
C LEU A 15 17.60 -9.76 -3.29
N ARG A 16 17.81 -9.76 -1.98
CA ARG A 16 16.95 -9.04 -1.04
C ARG A 16 17.09 -7.52 -1.22
N ALA A 17 15.96 -6.82 -1.30
CA ALA A 17 15.90 -5.37 -1.26
C ALA A 17 15.60 -4.89 0.18
N PRO A 18 16.01 -3.68 0.59
CA PRO A 18 15.77 -3.14 1.93
C PRO A 18 14.31 -2.64 2.11
N VAL A 19 13.35 -3.49 1.78
CA VAL A 19 11.91 -3.21 1.85
C VAL A 19 11.36 -3.78 3.17
N PRO A 20 10.79 -2.94 4.06
CA PRO A 20 10.17 -3.41 5.30
C PRO A 20 9.00 -4.37 5.06
N GLU A 21 8.73 -5.26 6.01
CA GLU A 21 7.60 -6.21 5.91
C GLU A 21 6.23 -5.52 5.93
N ASP A 22 6.16 -4.33 6.51
CA ASP A 22 4.99 -3.46 6.54
C ASP A 22 4.93 -2.47 5.38
N ALA A 23 5.78 -2.64 4.35
CA ALA A 23 5.66 -1.88 3.11
C ALA A 23 4.29 -2.16 2.46
N PRO A 24 3.56 -1.10 2.02
CA PRO A 24 2.34 -1.27 1.24
C PRO A 24 2.59 -2.02 -0.06
N HIS A 25 1.62 -2.83 -0.49
CA HIS A 25 1.64 -3.53 -1.79
C HIS A 25 0.78 -2.76 -2.81
N HIS A 26 0.76 -3.21 -4.07
CA HIS A 26 0.06 -2.63 -5.21
C HIS A 26 0.54 -1.24 -5.62
N ILE A 27 1.78 -0.89 -5.27
CA ILE A 27 2.40 0.37 -5.65
C ILE A 27 3.49 0.08 -6.70
N PRO A 28 3.19 0.27 -8.00
CA PRO A 28 4.11 -0.12 -9.06
C PRO A 28 5.35 0.77 -9.07
N THR A 29 6.51 0.15 -9.24
CA THR A 29 7.83 0.76 -9.39
C THR A 29 8.58 0.15 -10.56
N SER A 30 9.40 0.95 -11.21
CA SER A 30 10.44 0.44 -12.11
C SER A 30 11.68 0.02 -11.32
N THR A 31 12.47 -0.86 -11.92
CA THR A 31 13.86 -1.11 -11.52
C THR A 31 14.74 -0.83 -12.73
N VAL A 32 15.76 0.00 -12.58
CA VAL A 32 16.53 0.56 -13.70
C VAL A 32 18.01 0.37 -13.46
N LEU A 33 18.71 -0.22 -14.43
CA LEU A 33 20.17 -0.31 -14.45
C LEU A 33 20.75 0.98 -15.05
N LEU A 34 21.60 1.65 -14.28
CA LEU A 34 22.37 2.81 -14.71
C LEU A 34 23.80 2.38 -15.07
N GLY A 35 24.07 2.37 -16.38
CA GLY A 35 25.35 1.88 -16.90
C GLY A 35 25.53 0.40 -16.59
N SER A 36 26.66 0.02 -16.00
CA SER A 36 26.97 -1.37 -15.61
C SER A 36 27.19 -1.56 -14.11
N SER A 37 27.00 -0.51 -13.30
CA SER A 37 27.47 -0.49 -11.91
C SER A 37 26.42 -0.13 -10.88
N VAL A 38 25.26 0.41 -11.28
CA VAL A 38 24.26 0.90 -10.31
C VAL A 38 22.88 0.43 -10.72
N LEU A 39 22.17 -0.21 -9.79
CA LEU A 39 20.77 -0.57 -9.95
C LEU A 39 19.91 0.31 -9.05
N LEU A 40 18.92 0.98 -9.64
CA LEU A 40 17.96 1.82 -8.94
C LEU A 40 16.62 1.12 -8.82
N THR A 41 15.99 1.24 -7.65
CA THR A 41 14.61 0.81 -7.44
C THR A 41 13.93 1.68 -6.38
N SER A 42 12.62 1.56 -6.22
CA SER A 42 11.90 2.32 -5.18
C SER A 42 10.84 1.48 -4.47
N TRP A 43 10.55 1.85 -3.23
CA TRP A 43 9.50 1.23 -2.42
C TRP A 43 8.86 2.26 -1.51
N VAL A 44 7.79 1.86 -0.84
CA VAL A 44 7.10 2.68 0.14
C VAL A 44 7.37 2.15 1.54
N GLU A 45 7.65 3.07 2.47
CA GLU A 45 7.79 2.77 3.89
C GLU A 45 6.71 3.45 4.72
N GLY A 46 6.12 2.71 5.65
CA GLY A 46 5.16 3.23 6.62
C GLY A 46 4.00 3.98 5.98
N ARG A 47 3.80 5.25 6.37
CA ARG A 47 2.65 6.09 5.98
C ARG A 47 2.82 6.72 4.59
N ALA A 48 3.15 5.92 3.57
CA ALA A 48 3.35 6.35 2.19
C ALA A 48 4.66 7.14 1.91
N ALA A 49 5.71 6.95 2.71
CA ALA A 49 6.98 7.61 2.43
C ALA A 49 7.76 6.82 1.37
N THR A 50 7.87 7.34 0.15
CA THR A 50 8.67 6.69 -0.90
C THR A 50 10.16 6.75 -0.57
N ARG A 51 10.87 5.69 -0.94
CA ARG A 51 12.34 5.56 -0.87
C ARG A 51 12.86 5.22 -2.25
N LEU A 52 14.00 5.81 -2.59
CA LEU A 52 14.79 5.42 -3.76
C LEU A 52 16.03 4.68 -3.25
N GLY A 53 16.12 3.39 -3.56
CA GLY A 53 17.29 2.57 -3.25
C GLY A 53 18.28 2.56 -4.40
N VAL A 54 19.56 2.55 -4.02
CA VAL A 54 20.71 2.44 -4.91
C VAL A 54 21.49 1.21 -4.50
N LEU A 55 21.60 0.23 -5.38
CA LEU A 55 22.48 -0.91 -5.22
C LEU A 55 23.73 -0.69 -6.08
N ASP A 56 24.88 -0.58 -5.44
CA ASP A 56 26.17 -0.64 -6.12
C ASP A 56 26.48 -2.09 -6.48
N LEU A 57 26.49 -2.40 -7.78
CA LEU A 57 26.69 -3.75 -8.32
C LEU A 57 28.13 -4.24 -8.18
N ARG A 58 29.08 -3.36 -7.85
CA ARG A 58 30.48 -3.75 -7.61
C ARG A 58 30.69 -4.22 -6.17
N THR A 59 29.98 -3.62 -5.23
CA THR A 59 30.17 -3.85 -3.79
C THR A 59 29.01 -4.60 -3.12
N GLY A 60 27.87 -4.68 -3.79
CA GLY A 60 26.62 -5.15 -3.20
C GLY A 60 26.06 -4.23 -2.12
N ARG A 61 26.53 -2.99 -2.02
CA ARG A 61 26.06 -2.08 -0.99
C ARG A 61 24.73 -1.43 -1.41
N TRP A 62 23.70 -1.63 -0.60
CA TRP A 62 22.48 -0.84 -0.65
C TRP A 62 22.65 0.50 0.06
N SER A 63 22.12 1.54 -0.56
CA SER A 63 21.98 2.88 0.02
C SER A 63 20.61 3.46 -0.32
N VAL A 64 20.17 4.48 0.42
CA VAL A 64 18.87 5.12 0.21
C VAL A 64 19.09 6.61 -0.04
N VAL A 65 18.56 7.13 -1.14
CA VAL A 65 18.63 8.55 -1.48
C VAL A 65 17.57 9.31 -0.69
N SER A 66 17.96 10.42 -0.09
CA SER A 66 17.04 11.30 0.63
C SER A 66 16.45 12.37 -0.28
N GLY A 67 15.22 12.81 0.01
CA GLY A 67 14.59 13.97 -0.65
C GLY A 67 13.84 13.68 -1.96
N VAL A 68 14.02 12.50 -2.57
CA VAL A 68 13.23 12.06 -3.73
C VAL A 68 11.81 11.71 -3.28
N ARG A 69 10.81 12.18 -4.02
CA ARG A 69 9.39 11.85 -3.79
C ARG A 69 8.82 11.11 -4.99
N GLY A 70 7.89 10.18 -4.72
CA GLY A 70 7.21 9.42 -5.76
C GLY A 70 7.95 8.17 -6.20
N MET A 71 7.23 7.22 -6.79
CA MET A 71 7.78 5.93 -7.22
C MET A 71 8.64 6.11 -8.48
N LEU A 72 9.76 5.40 -8.54
CA LEU A 72 10.64 5.35 -9.69
C LEU A 72 9.88 4.85 -10.92
N ARG A 73 10.00 5.59 -12.03
CA ARG A 73 9.42 5.23 -13.33
C ARG A 73 10.47 5.00 -14.40
N ALA A 74 11.47 5.87 -14.45
CA ALA A 74 12.61 5.72 -15.35
C ALA A 74 13.83 6.42 -14.76
N ALA A 75 15.02 6.05 -15.21
CA ALA A 75 16.25 6.77 -14.87
C ALA A 75 17.26 6.65 -16.01
N GLN A 76 18.20 7.58 -16.04
CA GLN A 76 19.33 7.55 -16.98
C GLN A 76 20.58 8.14 -16.33
N PRO A 77 21.78 7.76 -16.81
CA PRO A 77 23.02 8.38 -16.38
C PRO A 77 23.02 9.89 -16.64
N GLY A 78 23.50 10.65 -15.68
CA GLY A 78 23.78 12.09 -15.80
C GLY A 78 25.28 12.35 -15.99
N ILE A 79 25.65 13.63 -15.87
CA ILE A 79 27.04 14.10 -15.95
C ILE A 79 27.71 13.94 -14.57
N ASP A 80 29.02 13.66 -14.54
CA ASP A 80 29.85 13.68 -13.32
C ASP A 80 29.30 12.86 -12.14
N GLY A 81 28.89 11.61 -12.39
CA GLY A 81 28.40 10.72 -11.34
C GLY A 81 26.98 11.02 -10.85
N HIS A 82 26.25 11.89 -11.55
CA HIS A 82 24.84 12.13 -11.29
C HIS A 82 23.95 11.16 -12.05
N ALA A 83 22.68 11.09 -11.65
CA ALA A 83 21.63 10.44 -12.42
C ALA A 83 20.39 11.32 -12.51
N LEU A 84 19.72 11.24 -13.65
CA LEU A 84 18.39 11.79 -13.83
C LEU A 84 17.36 10.70 -13.53
N VAL A 85 16.48 10.97 -12.57
CA VAL A 85 15.50 10.03 -12.04
C VAL A 85 14.11 10.61 -12.24
N LEU A 86 13.28 9.91 -13.00
CA LEU A 86 11.88 10.22 -13.19
C LEU A 86 11.03 9.44 -12.19
N THR A 87 10.19 10.17 -11.44
CA THR A 87 9.15 9.61 -10.58
C THR A 87 7.77 10.08 -11.01
N ASP A 88 6.72 9.49 -10.44
CA ASP A 88 5.35 9.98 -10.62
C ASP A 88 5.09 11.39 -10.04
N GLN A 89 6.05 11.96 -9.29
CA GLN A 89 5.96 13.30 -8.72
C GLN A 89 6.91 14.33 -9.39
N GLY A 90 7.79 13.91 -10.29
CA GLY A 90 8.73 14.83 -10.93
C GLY A 90 9.96 14.18 -11.54
N LEU A 91 10.78 15.01 -12.18
CA LEU A 91 12.14 14.68 -12.60
C LEU A 91 13.12 15.20 -11.54
N TRP A 92 14.10 14.39 -11.18
CA TRP A 92 15.08 14.67 -10.14
C TRP A 92 16.47 14.44 -10.70
N GLU A 93 17.40 15.31 -10.35
CA GLU A 93 18.82 15.01 -10.48
C GLU A 93 19.35 14.61 -9.10
N ILE A 94 20.05 13.49 -9.06
CA ILE A 94 20.64 12.94 -7.84
C ILE A 94 22.15 12.80 -8.01
N ASP A 95 22.90 13.15 -6.97
CA ASP A 95 24.30 12.80 -6.84
C ASP A 95 24.38 11.36 -6.29
N LEU A 96 24.95 10.43 -7.06
CA LEU A 96 25.05 9.03 -6.67
C LEU A 96 26.12 8.77 -5.60
N VAL A 97 27.04 9.70 -5.38
CA VAL A 97 28.07 9.63 -4.35
C VAL A 97 27.55 10.24 -3.04
N ALA A 98 27.01 11.45 -3.10
CA ALA A 98 26.44 12.12 -1.92
C ALA A 98 25.06 11.57 -1.51
N LEU A 99 24.40 10.80 -2.39
CA LEU A 99 23.08 10.19 -2.18
C LEU A 99 22.00 11.23 -1.81
N SER A 100 22.03 12.35 -2.53
CA SER A 100 21.14 13.49 -2.29
C SER A 100 20.61 14.07 -3.60
N VAL A 101 19.45 14.72 -3.51
CA VAL A 101 18.87 15.48 -4.62
C VAL A 101 19.64 16.77 -4.79
N THR A 102 20.21 17.00 -5.97
CA THR A 102 20.86 18.26 -6.34
C THR A 102 19.84 19.23 -6.95
N ARG A 103 18.95 18.73 -7.82
CA ARG A 103 17.94 19.55 -8.52
C ARG A 103 16.64 18.79 -8.73
N SER A 104 15.54 19.52 -8.91
CA SER A 104 14.24 18.90 -9.22
C SER A 104 13.38 19.77 -10.13
N LEU A 105 12.64 19.11 -11.02
CA LEU A 105 11.67 19.68 -11.92
C LEU A 105 10.34 18.95 -11.76
N ARG A 106 9.42 19.55 -11.01
CA ARG A 106 8.11 18.93 -10.66
C ARG A 106 6.93 19.48 -11.44
N THR A 107 7.12 20.60 -12.12
CA THR A 107 6.09 21.25 -12.91
C THR A 107 6.49 21.22 -14.38
N LYS A 108 5.53 21.52 -15.26
CA LYS A 108 5.78 21.69 -16.71
C LYS A 108 6.27 20.45 -17.47
N ILE A 109 6.36 19.27 -16.86
CA ILE A 109 6.68 18.02 -17.56
C ILE A 109 5.48 17.13 -17.88
N GLY A 110 4.27 17.46 -17.42
CA GLY A 110 3.06 16.65 -17.63
C GLY A 110 2.77 15.70 -16.46
N LYS A 111 1.74 14.84 -16.59
CA LYS A 111 1.36 13.81 -15.60
C LYS A 111 1.47 12.44 -16.26
N GLY A 112 1.69 11.39 -15.44
CA GLY A 112 1.75 10.00 -15.94
C GLY A 112 2.97 9.73 -16.83
N ASN A 113 4.06 10.45 -16.59
CA ASN A 113 5.31 10.21 -17.31
C ASN A 113 5.99 8.95 -16.75
N ASP A 114 6.42 8.08 -17.65
CA ASP A 114 7.06 6.81 -17.34
C ASP A 114 8.29 6.51 -18.21
N GLU A 115 8.60 7.39 -19.17
CA GLU A 115 9.73 7.25 -20.07
C GLU A 115 10.71 8.43 -19.94
N LEU A 116 12.00 8.10 -20.00
CA LEU A 116 13.10 9.04 -20.00
C LEU A 116 14.10 8.66 -21.11
N ARG A 117 14.40 9.59 -22.03
CA ARG A 117 15.28 9.31 -23.18
C ARG A 117 16.23 10.48 -23.44
N ALA A 118 17.53 10.22 -23.39
CA ALA A 118 18.55 11.20 -23.77
C ALA A 118 18.51 11.49 -25.28
N GLU A 119 18.72 12.75 -25.65
CA GLU A 119 19.00 13.18 -27.03
C GLU A 119 20.46 13.67 -27.12
N SER A 120 21.03 13.64 -28.34
CA SER A 120 22.45 13.93 -28.59
C SER A 120 22.87 15.38 -28.34
N ASP A 121 21.90 16.28 -28.17
CA ASP A 121 22.11 17.71 -27.94
C ASP A 121 22.18 18.09 -26.45
N GLY A 122 22.30 17.10 -25.56
CA GLY A 122 22.33 17.33 -24.12
C GLY A 122 20.94 17.58 -23.52
N THR A 123 19.87 17.33 -24.26
CA THR A 123 18.51 17.33 -23.73
C THR A 123 18.03 15.93 -23.38
N VAL A 124 17.01 15.86 -22.53
CA VAL A 124 16.28 14.65 -22.19
C VAL A 124 14.81 14.83 -22.50
N VAL A 125 14.22 13.82 -23.11
CA VAL A 125 12.78 13.71 -23.32
C VAL A 125 12.15 13.00 -22.12
N VAL A 126 11.15 13.66 -21.53
CA VAL A 126 10.24 13.10 -20.53
C VAL A 126 8.88 12.88 -21.19
N ALA A 127 8.39 11.64 -21.18
CA ALA A 127 7.14 11.27 -21.81
C ALA A 127 6.35 10.26 -20.98
N GLY A 128 5.05 10.18 -21.25
CA GLY A 128 4.22 9.05 -20.86
C GLY A 128 4.00 8.10 -22.04
N SER A 129 3.99 6.80 -21.79
CA SER A 129 3.71 5.74 -22.77
C SER A 129 2.36 5.90 -23.46
N THR A 130 1.39 6.53 -22.78
CA THR A 130 0.06 6.83 -23.32
C THR A 130 -0.12 8.29 -23.76
N SER A 131 0.89 9.14 -23.58
CA SER A 131 0.82 10.57 -23.87
C SER A 131 1.13 10.87 -25.34
N THR A 132 0.34 11.77 -25.94
CA THR A 132 0.60 12.32 -27.28
C THR A 132 1.61 13.46 -27.27
N MET A 133 1.94 13.99 -26.09
CA MET A 133 2.88 15.09 -25.90
C MET A 133 4.08 14.64 -25.07
N GLU A 134 5.26 15.10 -25.44
CA GLU A 134 6.50 14.89 -24.70
C GLU A 134 7.16 16.24 -24.36
N SER A 135 7.84 16.26 -23.22
CA SER A 135 8.57 17.44 -22.73
C SER A 135 10.05 17.25 -22.96
N VAL A 136 10.69 18.20 -23.65
CA VAL A 136 12.14 18.23 -23.84
C VAL A 136 12.74 19.12 -22.75
N VAL A 137 13.63 18.55 -21.95
CA VAL A 137 14.26 19.18 -20.79
C VAL A 137 15.76 19.28 -21.05
N ASP A 138 16.33 20.45 -20.80
CA ASP A 138 17.78 20.62 -20.83
C ASP A 138 18.39 19.92 -19.61
N SER A 139 19.28 18.95 -19.82
CA SER A 139 19.85 18.16 -18.72
C SER A 139 20.80 18.96 -17.84
N SER A 140 21.44 20.00 -18.39
CA SER A 140 22.42 20.83 -17.71
C SER A 140 21.80 21.87 -16.79
N THR A 141 20.53 22.26 -17.02
CA THR A 141 19.80 23.26 -16.23
C THR A 141 18.56 22.69 -15.54
N LEU A 142 18.11 21.50 -15.95
CA LEU A 142 16.86 20.86 -15.54
C LEU A 142 15.62 21.73 -15.81
N THR A 143 15.60 22.39 -16.97
CA THR A 143 14.49 23.27 -17.39
C THR A 143 13.80 22.75 -18.65
N VAL A 144 12.49 22.94 -18.76
CA VAL A 144 11.73 22.55 -19.96
C VAL A 144 12.05 23.53 -21.09
N VAL A 145 12.73 23.06 -22.13
CA VAL A 145 13.08 23.84 -23.32
C VAL A 145 11.87 23.99 -24.22
N ARG A 146 11.16 22.89 -24.47
CA ARG A 146 9.98 22.86 -25.34
C ARG A 146 9.10 21.65 -25.06
N ARG A 147 7.88 21.69 -25.58
CA ARG A 147 6.98 20.53 -25.67
C ARG A 147 6.67 20.26 -27.13
N ARG A 148 6.60 18.99 -27.50
CA ARG A 148 6.27 18.59 -28.87
C ARG A 148 5.35 17.38 -28.88
N ARG A 149 4.65 17.20 -30.00
CA ARG A 149 3.81 16.03 -30.21
C ARG A 149 4.73 14.83 -30.47
N ARG A 150 4.50 13.74 -29.74
CA ARG A 150 5.18 12.47 -29.91
C ARG A 150 4.74 11.86 -31.25
N ALA A 151 5.68 11.31 -32.01
CA ALA A 151 5.33 10.44 -33.13
C ALA A 151 4.57 9.21 -32.58
N PRO A 152 3.62 8.61 -33.31
CA PRO A 152 2.94 7.40 -32.86
C PRO A 152 3.94 6.34 -32.44
N LEU A 153 3.79 5.82 -31.22
CA LEU A 153 4.57 4.71 -30.71
C LEU A 153 4.47 3.55 -31.70
N ARG A 154 5.59 3.19 -32.32
CA ARG A 154 5.67 1.91 -33.02
C ARG A 154 5.69 0.84 -31.94
N LEU A 155 4.60 0.09 -31.82
CA LEU A 155 4.59 -1.12 -31.01
C LEU A 155 5.64 -2.05 -31.57
N THR A 156 6.73 -2.24 -30.83
CA THR A 156 7.74 -3.25 -31.18
C THR A 156 7.11 -4.60 -30.88
N LEU A 157 6.65 -5.28 -31.94
CA LEU A 157 6.21 -6.66 -31.82
C LEU A 157 7.41 -7.52 -31.40
N PRO A 158 7.20 -8.57 -30.58
CA PRO A 158 8.27 -9.48 -30.23
C PRO A 158 8.93 -10.04 -31.50
N THR A 159 10.27 -10.12 -31.49
CA THR A 159 11.06 -10.67 -32.60
C THR A 159 10.60 -12.10 -32.93
N ALA A 160 10.89 -12.58 -34.13
CA ALA A 160 10.56 -13.97 -34.49
C ALA A 160 11.19 -14.98 -33.51
N ALA A 161 12.39 -14.68 -33.01
CA ALA A 161 13.04 -15.45 -31.96
C ALA A 161 12.26 -15.43 -30.64
N ALA A 162 11.82 -14.25 -30.17
CA ALA A 162 10.99 -14.11 -28.98
C ALA A 162 9.71 -14.93 -29.06
N ARG A 163 9.00 -14.85 -30.21
CA ARG A 163 7.75 -15.60 -30.41
C ARG A 163 7.95 -17.11 -30.39
N ARG A 164 9.02 -17.62 -31.00
CA ARG A 164 9.36 -19.06 -30.97
C ARG A 164 9.64 -19.54 -29.55
N ALA A 165 10.29 -18.71 -28.73
CA ALA A 165 10.57 -19.03 -27.34
C ALA A 165 9.36 -18.86 -26.41
N GLY A 166 8.21 -18.35 -26.90
CA GLY A 166 7.05 -18.06 -26.06
C GLY A 166 7.17 -16.77 -25.24
N ILE A 167 8.14 -15.90 -25.56
CA ILE A 167 8.27 -14.57 -24.97
C ILE A 167 7.25 -13.63 -25.62
N VAL A 168 6.35 -13.09 -24.80
CA VAL A 168 5.29 -12.17 -25.21
C VAL A 168 5.72 -10.71 -24.95
N ARG A 169 6.56 -10.47 -23.94
CA ARG A 169 7.18 -9.18 -23.65
C ARG A 169 8.69 -9.32 -23.62
N VAL A 170 9.38 -8.74 -24.59
CA VAL A 170 10.84 -8.64 -24.58
C VAL A 170 11.24 -7.55 -23.59
N LEU A 171 12.04 -7.91 -22.60
CA LEU A 171 12.51 -6.99 -21.55
C LEU A 171 14.01 -6.73 -21.66
N HIS A 172 14.75 -7.66 -22.26
CA HIS A 172 16.15 -7.50 -22.63
C HIS A 172 16.44 -8.23 -23.94
N GLU A 173 17.15 -7.57 -24.85
CA GLU A 173 17.69 -8.17 -26.08
C GLU A 173 19.09 -7.59 -26.31
N GLY A 174 20.11 -8.43 -26.21
CA GLY A 174 21.50 -8.00 -26.31
C GLY A 174 22.44 -8.90 -25.49
N SER A 175 23.74 -8.69 -25.63
CA SER A 175 24.77 -9.50 -24.97
C SER A 175 24.66 -11.02 -25.28
N GLY A 176 24.14 -11.38 -26.45
CA GLY A 176 23.96 -12.78 -26.85
C GLY A 176 22.72 -13.46 -26.26
N VAL A 177 21.88 -12.74 -25.51
CA VAL A 177 20.65 -13.31 -24.92
C VAL A 177 19.41 -12.47 -25.20
N LEU A 178 18.29 -13.16 -25.17
CA LEU A 178 16.95 -12.61 -25.21
C LEU A 178 16.24 -13.01 -23.92
N ALA A 179 15.72 -12.05 -23.17
CA ALA A 179 14.99 -12.34 -21.94
C ALA A 179 13.67 -11.56 -21.87
N GLY A 180 12.65 -12.22 -21.32
CA GLY A 180 11.32 -11.64 -21.31
C GLY A 180 10.27 -12.46 -20.58
N GLY A 181 9.07 -11.89 -20.52
CA GLY A 181 7.92 -12.45 -19.83
C GLY A 181 6.98 -13.22 -20.75
N THR A 182 6.34 -14.25 -20.21
CA THR A 182 5.31 -15.04 -20.92
C THR A 182 3.90 -14.42 -20.87
N ALA A 183 3.70 -13.31 -20.15
CA ALA A 183 2.42 -12.62 -20.07
C ALA A 183 2.47 -11.21 -20.67
N THR A 184 1.32 -10.73 -21.15
CA THR A 184 1.17 -9.36 -21.69
C THR A 184 1.10 -8.29 -20.60
N ARG A 185 0.66 -8.66 -19.39
CA ARG A 185 0.55 -7.74 -18.24
C ARG A 185 1.73 -7.91 -17.31
N GLU A 186 2.27 -6.79 -16.85
CA GLU A 186 3.43 -6.75 -15.97
C GLU A 186 3.19 -7.41 -14.61
N ALA A 187 2.07 -7.11 -13.98
CA ALA A 187 1.70 -7.63 -12.67
C ALA A 187 1.06 -9.03 -12.69
N ALA A 188 0.89 -9.64 -13.87
CA ALA A 188 0.34 -10.99 -13.96
C ALA A 188 1.41 -12.03 -13.57
N PRO A 189 1.04 -13.08 -12.81
CA PRO A 189 1.88 -14.26 -12.63
C PRO A 189 2.34 -14.79 -13.98
N GLN A 190 3.64 -14.99 -14.15
CA GLN A 190 4.25 -15.38 -15.43
C GLN A 190 5.61 -16.04 -15.22
N ARG A 191 6.25 -16.49 -16.30
CA ARG A 191 7.64 -16.94 -16.27
C ARG A 191 8.56 -15.90 -16.88
N LEU A 192 9.73 -15.74 -16.26
CA LEU A 192 10.91 -15.18 -16.92
C LEU A 192 11.53 -16.29 -17.77
N LEU A 193 11.68 -16.03 -19.07
CA LEU A 193 12.44 -16.88 -19.98
C LEU A 193 13.72 -16.16 -20.39
N VAL A 194 14.83 -16.89 -20.42
CA VAL A 194 16.13 -16.45 -20.91
C VAL A 194 16.57 -17.42 -21.99
N VAL A 195 16.87 -16.89 -23.18
CA VAL A 195 17.13 -17.66 -24.39
C VAL A 195 18.42 -17.16 -25.02
N SER A 196 19.24 -18.09 -25.52
CA SER A 196 20.42 -17.75 -26.32
C SER A 196 19.99 -17.18 -27.68
N LEU A 197 20.57 -16.05 -28.10
CA LEU A 197 20.34 -15.50 -29.43
C LEU A 197 21.10 -16.27 -30.51
N GLU A 198 22.14 -17.02 -30.16
CA GLU A 198 22.98 -17.76 -31.11
C GLU A 198 22.26 -18.98 -31.67
N ASP A 199 21.61 -19.77 -30.81
CA ASP A 199 20.99 -21.05 -31.17
C ASP A 199 19.51 -21.16 -30.76
N ASN A 200 18.93 -20.12 -30.15
CA ASN A 200 17.55 -20.10 -29.63
C ASN A 200 17.29 -21.16 -28.53
N THR A 201 18.33 -21.65 -27.85
CA THR A 201 18.16 -22.57 -26.72
C THR A 201 17.71 -21.84 -25.46
N GLU A 202 16.82 -22.47 -24.69
CA GLU A 202 16.43 -21.96 -23.38
C GLU A 202 17.60 -22.14 -22.40
N ILE A 203 18.08 -21.01 -21.86
CA ILE A 203 19.12 -20.97 -20.85
C ILE A 203 18.50 -21.09 -19.45
N ALA A 204 17.41 -20.35 -19.19
CA ALA A 204 16.73 -20.36 -17.90
C ALA A 204 15.23 -20.09 -18.04
N SER A 205 14.45 -20.68 -17.13
CA SER A 205 13.02 -20.46 -16.98
C SER A 205 12.66 -20.40 -15.49
N VAL A 206 12.11 -19.26 -15.06
CA VAL A 206 11.89 -18.96 -13.63
C VAL A 206 10.49 -18.41 -13.41
N GLU A 207 9.74 -19.00 -12.49
CA GLU A 207 8.41 -18.51 -12.10
C GLU A 207 8.49 -17.13 -11.42
N GLN A 208 7.59 -16.23 -11.82
CA GLN A 208 7.46 -14.87 -11.33
C GLN A 208 6.02 -14.65 -10.85
N PRO A 209 5.66 -15.14 -9.64
CA PRO A 209 4.28 -15.10 -9.13
C PRO A 209 3.76 -13.69 -8.87
N THR A 210 4.67 -12.71 -8.73
CA THR A 210 4.34 -11.29 -8.52
C THR A 210 4.46 -10.44 -9.79
N GLY A 211 4.68 -11.09 -10.93
CA GLY A 211 4.88 -10.43 -12.21
C GLY A 211 6.34 -10.06 -12.49
N LEU A 212 6.56 -9.47 -13.67
CA LEU A 212 7.89 -9.19 -14.21
C LEU A 212 7.90 -7.85 -14.95
N SER A 213 8.63 -6.87 -14.41
CA SER A 213 8.73 -5.50 -14.91
C SER A 213 9.96 -5.22 -15.75
N SER A 214 11.11 -5.76 -15.36
CA SER A 214 12.39 -5.48 -16.02
C SER A 214 13.37 -6.63 -15.82
N VAL A 215 14.33 -6.71 -16.75
CA VAL A 215 15.39 -7.71 -16.77
C VAL A 215 16.68 -7.00 -17.15
N HIS A 216 17.74 -7.21 -16.36
CA HIS A 216 19.02 -6.54 -16.51
C HIS A 216 20.15 -7.56 -16.51
N VAL A 217 21.04 -7.49 -17.50
CA VAL A 217 22.28 -8.28 -17.50
C VAL A 217 23.27 -7.66 -16.51
N VAL A 218 23.72 -8.46 -15.55
CA VAL A 218 24.62 -8.05 -14.47
C VAL A 218 25.67 -9.13 -14.26
N HIS A 219 26.94 -8.75 -14.37
CA HIS A 219 28.09 -9.68 -14.28
C HIS A 219 27.93 -10.89 -15.21
N ASP A 220 27.96 -12.10 -14.65
CA ASP A 220 27.81 -13.40 -15.31
C ASP A 220 26.36 -13.91 -15.33
N GLY A 221 25.38 -13.05 -14.99
CA GLY A 221 23.98 -13.44 -14.91
C GLY A 221 23.00 -12.32 -15.22
N ILE A 222 21.79 -12.49 -14.70
CA ILE A 222 20.65 -11.60 -14.91
C ILE A 222 19.99 -11.27 -13.56
N VAL A 223 19.58 -10.00 -13.41
CA VAL A 223 18.68 -9.56 -12.33
C VAL A 223 17.34 -9.14 -12.92
N ALA A 224 16.27 -9.76 -12.46
CA ALA A 224 14.90 -9.47 -12.85
C ALA A 224 14.10 -8.89 -11.68
N ALA A 225 13.21 -7.95 -11.98
CA ALA A 225 12.40 -7.27 -10.98
C ALA A 225 10.90 -7.48 -11.21
N ALA A 226 10.15 -7.59 -10.11
CA ALA A 226 8.70 -7.47 -10.13
C ALA A 226 8.26 -6.00 -10.23
N PRO A 227 7.04 -5.70 -10.71
CA PRO A 227 6.47 -4.35 -10.68
C PRO A 227 6.25 -3.81 -9.26
N ASP A 228 6.09 -4.68 -8.27
CA ASP A 228 5.71 -4.31 -6.91
C ASP A 228 6.70 -4.90 -5.91
N LEU A 229 7.66 -4.07 -5.49
CA LEU A 229 8.64 -4.46 -4.48
C LEU A 229 8.09 -4.51 -3.06
N GLY A 230 6.98 -3.83 -2.77
CA GLY A 230 6.31 -3.99 -1.49
C GLY A 230 5.91 -5.44 -1.29
N ARG A 231 5.30 -6.04 -2.34
CA ARG A 231 4.89 -7.44 -2.36
C ARG A 231 6.05 -8.42 -2.53
N SER A 232 6.95 -8.19 -3.49
CA SER A 232 8.02 -9.14 -3.83
C SER A 232 9.20 -9.12 -2.85
N ARG A 233 9.53 -7.93 -2.30
CA ARG A 233 10.63 -7.66 -1.35
C ARG A 233 12.04 -8.08 -1.80
N SER A 234 12.15 -8.65 -2.99
CA SER A 234 13.37 -9.18 -3.56
C SER A 234 13.34 -9.05 -5.07
N LEU A 235 14.53 -9.05 -5.66
CA LEU A 235 14.76 -9.23 -7.08
C LEU A 235 15.13 -10.69 -7.32
N THR A 236 14.86 -11.21 -8.51
CA THR A 236 15.31 -12.54 -8.91
C THR A 236 16.68 -12.43 -9.58
N ALA A 237 17.69 -13.09 -9.03
CA ALA A 237 18.99 -13.25 -9.66
C ALA A 237 19.09 -14.64 -10.30
N VAL A 238 19.43 -14.70 -11.58
CA VAL A 238 19.70 -15.93 -12.34
C VAL A 238 21.18 -15.96 -12.67
N LEU A 239 21.89 -16.91 -12.07
CA LEU A 239 23.34 -17.03 -12.15
C LEU A 239 23.75 -18.04 -13.23
N GLY A 240 24.96 -17.86 -13.78
CA GLY A 240 25.52 -18.77 -14.79
C GLY A 240 24.81 -18.69 -16.14
N VAL A 241 24.24 -17.52 -16.48
CA VAL A 241 23.60 -17.28 -17.79
C VAL A 241 24.65 -17.17 -18.88
N PHE A 242 25.75 -16.51 -18.57
CA PHE A 242 26.91 -16.39 -19.45
C PHE A 242 27.96 -17.40 -18.97
N GLY A 243 28.67 -18.04 -19.90
CA GLY A 243 29.70 -19.04 -19.59
C GLY A 243 30.77 -18.52 -18.62
N PRO A 244 31.70 -19.39 -18.14
CA PRO A 244 32.69 -19.00 -17.15
C PRO A 244 33.39 -17.70 -17.59
N PRO A 245 33.53 -16.71 -16.69
CA PRO A 245 33.96 -15.39 -17.10
C PRO A 245 35.41 -15.44 -17.60
N PRO A 246 35.86 -14.45 -18.40
CA PRO A 246 37.21 -14.45 -18.98
C PRO A 246 38.28 -14.62 -17.88
N PRO A 247 39.41 -15.31 -18.16
CA PRO A 247 40.47 -15.50 -17.17
C PRO A 247 40.96 -14.16 -16.62
N GLY A 248 40.92 -13.99 -15.29
CA GLY A 248 41.21 -12.73 -14.59
C GLY A 248 39.96 -11.97 -14.10
N THR A 249 38.77 -12.41 -14.51
CA THR A 249 37.49 -11.96 -13.95
C THR A 249 37.10 -12.90 -12.80
N VAL A 250 36.69 -12.37 -11.65
CA VAL A 250 36.34 -13.18 -10.47
C VAL A 250 35.14 -14.09 -10.81
N PRO A 251 35.28 -15.43 -10.80
CA PRO A 251 34.13 -16.35 -10.92
C PRO A 251 33.20 -16.16 -9.72
N GLY A 252 31.87 -16.16 -9.93
CA GLY A 252 30.90 -16.00 -8.84
C GLY A 252 30.52 -14.56 -8.49
N ALA A 253 30.85 -13.58 -9.36
CA ALA A 253 30.59 -12.17 -9.10
C ALA A 253 29.11 -11.83 -8.81
N LEU A 254 28.14 -12.49 -9.47
CA LEU A 254 26.72 -12.29 -9.14
C LEU A 254 26.31 -12.98 -7.82
N ASP A 255 26.85 -14.15 -7.48
CA ASP A 255 26.53 -14.82 -6.21
C ASP A 255 27.07 -14.01 -5.03
N ASP A 256 28.33 -13.56 -5.11
CA ASP A 256 28.95 -12.68 -4.13
C ASP A 256 28.17 -11.37 -3.99
N LEU A 257 27.75 -10.79 -5.12
CA LEU A 257 26.89 -9.61 -5.14
C LEU A 257 25.56 -9.87 -4.42
N VAL A 258 24.90 -11.01 -4.67
CA VAL A 258 23.62 -11.35 -4.01
C VAL A 258 23.81 -11.50 -2.50
N VAL A 259 24.89 -12.15 -2.06
CA VAL A 259 25.22 -12.31 -0.64
C VAL A 259 25.45 -10.95 0.01
N ALA A 260 26.32 -10.12 -0.58
CA ALA A 260 26.64 -8.79 -0.07
C ALA A 260 25.41 -7.86 -0.06
N ALA A 261 24.62 -7.86 -1.12
CA ALA A 261 23.37 -7.11 -1.23
C ALA A 261 22.35 -7.52 -0.17
N THR A 262 22.20 -8.83 0.06
CA THR A 262 21.28 -9.33 1.07
C THR A 262 21.70 -8.90 2.48
N ALA A 263 22.98 -9.04 2.83
CA ALA A 263 23.49 -8.58 4.12
C ALA A 263 23.37 -7.05 4.30
N SER A 264 23.60 -6.28 3.23
CA SER A 264 23.44 -4.82 3.24
C SER A 264 21.98 -4.43 3.44
N ALA A 265 21.03 -5.12 2.80
CA ALA A 265 19.60 -4.85 2.94
C ALA A 265 19.12 -5.11 4.37
N GLU A 266 19.52 -6.23 4.96
CA GLU A 266 19.19 -6.58 6.35
C GLU A 266 19.74 -5.56 7.35
N SER A 267 20.99 -5.13 7.14
CA SER A 267 21.62 -4.10 7.97
C SER A 267 20.83 -2.78 7.95
N LEU A 268 20.30 -2.37 6.80
CA LEU A 268 19.45 -1.18 6.69
C LEU A 268 18.12 -1.37 7.42
N LEU A 269 17.47 -2.53 7.26
CA LEU A 269 16.20 -2.84 7.91
C LEU A 269 16.33 -2.88 9.43
N ILE A 270 17.40 -3.46 9.97
CA ILE A 270 17.68 -3.47 11.42
C ILE A 270 17.89 -2.05 11.97
N ARG A 271 18.60 -1.18 11.23
CA ARG A 271 18.78 0.22 11.63
C ARG A 271 17.46 0.99 11.59
N ALA A 272 16.63 0.73 10.59
CA ALA A 272 15.32 1.37 10.45
C ALA A 272 14.36 0.94 11.57
N SER A 273 14.30 -0.37 11.86
CA SER A 273 13.40 -0.92 12.88
C SER A 273 13.70 -0.41 14.30
N ARG A 274 14.97 -0.14 14.61
CA ARG A 274 15.36 0.52 15.88
C ARG A 274 14.78 1.92 16.05
N ARG A 275 14.59 2.66 14.95
CA ARG A 275 14.01 4.02 14.99
C ARG A 275 12.49 3.98 14.96
N LYS A 276 11.93 3.02 14.25
CA LYS A 276 10.50 2.84 14.09
C LYS A 276 10.22 1.34 14.00
N PRO A 277 9.79 0.70 15.09
CA PRO A 277 9.63 -0.75 15.09
C PRO A 277 8.62 -1.18 14.01
N VAL A 278 8.76 -2.38 13.48
CA VAL A 278 7.94 -2.89 12.36
C VAL A 278 6.54 -3.23 12.87
N ARG A 279 5.52 -3.10 12.03
CA ARG A 279 4.15 -3.55 12.33
C ARG A 279 3.96 -4.97 11.84
N THR A 280 3.25 -5.81 12.59
CA THR A 280 2.79 -7.11 12.08
C THR A 280 1.66 -6.84 11.08
N VAL A 281 1.77 -7.35 9.85
CA VAL A 281 0.77 -7.09 8.80
C VAL A 281 0.12 -8.38 8.32
N HIS A 282 -1.20 -8.49 8.52
CA HIS A 282 -2.03 -9.52 7.91
C HIS A 282 -2.68 -8.99 6.64
N ARG A 283 -2.55 -9.74 5.54
CA ARG A 283 -2.99 -9.31 4.22
C ARG A 283 -4.00 -10.24 3.60
N ASP A 284 -4.99 -9.67 2.92
CA ASP A 284 -5.92 -10.38 2.03
C ASP A 284 -6.62 -11.58 2.69
N HIS A 285 -6.76 -11.55 4.02
CA HIS A 285 -7.45 -12.60 4.76
C HIS A 285 -8.95 -12.31 4.75
N ARG A 286 -9.71 -13.34 4.39
CA ARG A 286 -11.17 -13.33 4.49
C ARG A 286 -11.63 -14.33 5.54
N LEU A 287 -12.40 -13.87 6.51
CA LEU A 287 -13.11 -14.78 7.43
C LEU A 287 -14.39 -15.25 6.75
N GLU A 288 -14.49 -16.54 6.48
CA GLU A 288 -15.67 -17.18 5.88
C GLU A 288 -16.77 -17.43 6.93
N PRO A 289 -18.04 -17.67 6.53
CA PRO A 289 -19.10 -17.97 7.47
C PRO A 289 -18.74 -19.15 8.37
N GLY A 290 -19.01 -19.02 9.68
CA GLY A 290 -18.64 -19.97 10.72
C GLY A 290 -17.18 -19.88 11.18
N ALA A 291 -16.34 -19.06 10.54
CA ALA A 291 -14.97 -18.85 11.01
C ALA A 291 -14.95 -18.14 12.36
N HIS A 292 -14.04 -18.58 13.22
CA HIS A 292 -13.86 -18.02 14.55
C HIS A 292 -12.39 -17.66 14.79
N LEU A 293 -12.11 -16.37 14.96
CA LEU A 293 -10.81 -15.88 15.40
C LEU A 293 -10.89 -15.60 16.90
N HIS A 294 -10.07 -16.27 17.71
CA HIS A 294 -10.16 -16.10 19.15
C HIS A 294 -8.81 -16.17 19.89
N ASP A 295 -8.80 -15.68 21.12
CA ASP A 295 -7.66 -15.74 22.05
C ASP A 295 -6.38 -15.10 21.50
N LEU A 296 -6.53 -13.92 20.89
CA LEU A 296 -5.43 -13.18 20.27
C LEU A 296 -5.00 -12.01 21.15
N ARG A 297 -3.69 -11.88 21.37
CA ARG A 297 -3.06 -10.64 21.85
C ARG A 297 -2.05 -10.16 20.84
N ALA A 298 -2.20 -8.93 20.35
CA ALA A 298 -1.31 -8.36 19.36
C ALA A 298 -0.98 -6.89 19.69
N GLU A 299 0.20 -6.46 19.28
CA GLU A 299 0.64 -5.08 19.36
C GLU A 299 1.09 -4.63 17.97
N ARG A 300 0.74 -3.40 17.60
CA ARG A 300 1.17 -2.74 16.36
C ARG A 300 0.80 -3.56 15.12
N LEU A 301 -0.49 -3.87 15.02
CA LEU A 301 -1.06 -4.72 13.99
C LEU A 301 -1.64 -3.90 12.82
N THR A 302 -1.35 -4.28 11.59
CA THR A 302 -2.04 -3.77 10.40
C THR A 302 -2.85 -4.89 9.76
N LEU A 303 -4.13 -4.62 9.49
CA LEU A 303 -4.96 -5.41 8.59
C LEU A 303 -5.03 -4.68 7.25
N ASP A 304 -4.58 -5.34 6.18
CA ASP A 304 -4.51 -4.77 4.83
C ASP A 304 -5.27 -5.66 3.84
N GLY A 305 -6.35 -5.16 3.23
CA GLY A 305 -7.21 -5.97 2.36
C GLY A 305 -7.98 -7.08 3.07
N CYS A 306 -8.09 -7.04 4.41
CA CYS A 306 -8.81 -8.06 5.16
C CYS A 306 -10.32 -7.82 5.13
N SER A 307 -11.09 -8.90 5.05
CA SER A 307 -12.55 -8.84 4.94
C SER A 307 -13.27 -9.94 5.71
N VAL A 308 -14.58 -9.76 5.85
CA VAL A 308 -15.47 -10.74 6.47
C VAL A 308 -16.58 -11.07 5.48
N ALA A 309 -16.83 -12.37 5.26
CA ALA A 309 -17.91 -12.83 4.41
C ALA A 309 -19.28 -12.61 5.07
N ARG A 310 -20.32 -12.40 4.25
CA ARG A 310 -21.71 -12.35 4.71
C ARG A 310 -22.18 -13.74 5.07
N ALA A 311 -22.94 -13.83 6.17
CA ALA A 311 -23.56 -15.07 6.62
C ALA A 311 -25.03 -15.11 6.21
N ALA A 312 -25.54 -16.32 5.95
CA ALA A 312 -26.97 -16.54 5.71
C ALA A 312 -27.74 -16.86 7.00
N GLU A 313 -27.03 -17.27 8.06
CA GLU A 313 -27.59 -17.66 9.36
C GLU A 313 -26.85 -16.94 10.49
N ALA A 314 -27.55 -16.60 11.58
CA ALA A 314 -27.00 -15.80 12.67
C ALA A 314 -25.75 -16.44 13.28
N ASP A 315 -25.83 -17.73 13.61
CA ASP A 315 -24.76 -18.50 14.25
C ASP A 315 -23.58 -18.81 13.31
N SER A 316 -23.76 -18.56 12.00
CA SER A 316 -22.71 -18.68 10.99
C SER A 316 -21.99 -17.36 10.73
N ARG A 317 -22.31 -16.28 11.45
CA ARG A 317 -21.58 -15.03 11.31
C ARG A 317 -20.13 -15.23 11.75
N PRO A 318 -19.16 -14.71 10.99
CA PRO A 318 -17.77 -14.80 11.41
C PRO A 318 -17.56 -14.03 12.71
N THR A 319 -16.91 -14.69 13.67
CA THR A 319 -16.80 -14.19 15.03
C THR A 319 -15.33 -13.89 15.36
N ILE A 320 -15.12 -12.77 16.04
CA ILE A 320 -13.83 -12.37 16.60
C ILE A 320 -14.04 -12.24 18.10
N SER A 321 -13.43 -13.14 18.89
CA SER A 321 -13.66 -13.18 20.34
C SER A 321 -12.42 -13.23 21.21
N ARG A 322 -12.49 -12.65 22.43
CA ARG A 322 -11.37 -12.64 23.38
C ARG A 322 -10.07 -12.12 22.77
N VAL A 323 -10.16 -10.97 22.09
CA VAL A 323 -9.06 -10.35 21.36
C VAL A 323 -8.65 -9.05 22.03
N HIS A 324 -7.36 -8.85 22.21
CA HIS A 324 -6.79 -7.58 22.67
C HIS A 324 -5.72 -7.10 21.68
N VAL A 325 -5.95 -5.93 21.07
CA VAL A 325 -5.00 -5.32 20.15
C VAL A 325 -4.65 -3.92 20.58
N THR A 326 -3.35 -3.63 20.70
CA THR A 326 -2.83 -2.28 20.88
C THR A 326 -2.25 -1.76 19.56
N ASP A 327 -2.54 -0.50 19.21
CA ASP A 327 -2.10 0.14 17.97
C ASP A 327 -2.54 -0.64 16.72
N LEU A 328 -3.86 -0.72 16.48
CA LEU A 328 -4.46 -1.34 15.30
C LEU A 328 -4.58 -0.35 14.14
N GLU A 329 -4.12 -0.74 12.94
CA GLU A 329 -4.32 0.03 11.70
C GLU A 329 -5.12 -0.80 10.69
N LEU A 330 -6.20 -0.22 10.17
CA LEU A 330 -7.02 -0.79 9.10
C LEU A 330 -6.68 -0.07 7.78
N GLN A 331 -6.30 -0.85 6.77
CA GLN A 331 -5.99 -0.40 5.42
C GLN A 331 -6.75 -1.26 4.42
N ALA A 332 -7.48 -0.64 3.50
CA ALA A 332 -8.35 -1.31 2.51
C ALA A 332 -9.17 -2.49 3.09
N SER A 333 -9.53 -2.43 4.38
CA SER A 333 -10.11 -3.55 5.12
C SER A 333 -11.51 -3.19 5.58
N THR A 334 -12.38 -4.19 5.67
CA THR A 334 -13.73 -4.02 6.22
C THR A 334 -14.12 -5.26 6.99
N LEU A 335 -14.46 -5.07 8.27
CA LEU A 335 -14.94 -6.15 9.15
C LEU A 335 -16.46 -6.10 9.32
N SER A 336 -17.15 -5.47 8.36
CA SER A 336 -18.61 -5.34 8.35
C SER A 336 -19.28 -6.70 8.43
N GLY A 337 -20.36 -6.81 9.19
CA GLY A 337 -21.14 -8.03 9.37
C GLY A 337 -20.59 -9.02 10.41
N ALA A 338 -19.38 -8.80 10.94
CA ALA A 338 -18.79 -9.65 11.96
C ALA A 338 -19.50 -9.54 13.32
N VAL A 339 -19.32 -10.57 14.16
CA VAL A 339 -19.61 -10.52 15.59
C VAL A 339 -18.30 -10.25 16.33
N PHE A 340 -18.30 -9.24 17.20
CA PHE A 340 -17.18 -8.94 18.09
C PHE A 340 -17.61 -9.22 19.53
N GLU A 341 -16.89 -10.11 20.20
CA GLU A 341 -17.19 -10.53 21.57
C GLU A 341 -15.95 -10.46 22.47
N ASP A 342 -16.00 -9.72 23.58
CA ASP A 342 -14.82 -9.55 24.46
C ASP A 342 -13.59 -9.03 23.70
N VAL A 343 -13.80 -8.00 22.88
CA VAL A 343 -12.75 -7.40 22.06
C VAL A 343 -12.34 -6.06 22.64
N THR A 344 -11.04 -5.88 22.87
CA THR A 344 -10.45 -4.59 23.27
C THR A 344 -9.50 -4.10 22.20
N VAL A 345 -9.70 -2.86 21.75
CA VAL A 345 -8.77 -2.16 20.86
C VAL A 345 -8.29 -0.89 21.55
N ASP A 346 -6.99 -0.83 21.84
CA ASP A 346 -6.32 0.35 22.39
C ASP A 346 -5.53 1.07 21.30
N GLY A 347 -6.06 2.19 20.82
CA GLY A 347 -5.55 2.90 19.67
C GLY A 347 -5.96 2.24 18.36
N LEU A 348 -6.85 2.90 17.62
CA LEU A 348 -7.33 2.46 16.32
C LEU A 348 -7.09 3.55 15.28
N ARG A 349 -6.60 3.15 14.11
CA ARG A 349 -6.48 4.02 12.96
C ARG A 349 -7.04 3.36 11.71
N ALA A 350 -8.11 3.91 11.18
CA ALA A 350 -8.60 3.59 9.86
C ALA A 350 -8.03 4.57 8.82
N VAL A 351 -7.55 4.03 7.71
CA VAL A 351 -7.00 4.81 6.60
C VAL A 351 -7.98 4.79 5.43
N HIS A 352 -8.19 5.93 4.77
CA HIS A 352 -8.97 6.05 3.53
C HIS A 352 -10.34 5.33 3.53
N GLY A 353 -11.10 5.41 4.64
CA GLY A 353 -12.43 4.78 4.75
C GLY A 353 -12.44 3.32 5.20
N SER A 354 -11.31 2.73 5.57
CA SER A 354 -11.30 1.34 6.12
C SER A 354 -11.94 1.20 7.51
N GLY A 355 -12.49 2.27 8.06
CA GLY A 355 -13.14 2.30 9.38
C GLY A 355 -14.65 2.34 9.31
N PHE A 356 -15.25 2.27 8.12
CA PHE A 356 -16.69 2.09 7.97
C PHE A 356 -17.05 0.62 8.22
N LEU A 357 -17.58 0.34 9.41
CA LEU A 357 -18.01 -0.99 9.82
C LEU A 357 -19.54 -1.01 9.96
N PHE A 358 -20.17 -1.77 9.08
CA PHE A 358 -21.63 -1.86 8.92
C PHE A 358 -22.13 -3.22 9.39
N GLY A 359 -23.32 -3.28 10.01
CA GLY A 359 -23.97 -4.53 10.38
C GLY A 359 -23.19 -5.37 11.41
N CYS A 360 -22.32 -4.75 12.20
CA CYS A 360 -21.54 -5.45 13.22
C CYS A 360 -22.40 -5.75 14.45
N GLU A 361 -22.24 -6.93 15.05
CA GLU A 361 -22.77 -7.20 16.38
C GLU A 361 -21.66 -7.02 17.40
N LEU A 362 -21.96 -6.26 18.46
CA LEU A 362 -21.00 -5.92 19.51
C LEU A 362 -21.47 -6.53 20.83
N ARG A 363 -20.58 -7.26 21.48
CA ARG A 363 -20.77 -7.86 22.80
C ARG A 363 -19.53 -7.56 23.62
N ARG A 364 -19.66 -6.71 24.64
CA ARG A 364 -18.54 -6.36 25.52
C ARG A 364 -17.30 -5.83 24.78
N VAL A 365 -17.49 -4.94 23.79
CA VAL A 365 -16.40 -4.38 22.98
C VAL A 365 -15.87 -3.09 23.62
N THR A 366 -14.57 -2.98 23.84
CA THR A 366 -13.95 -1.80 24.44
C THR A 366 -13.04 -1.10 23.45
N LEU A 367 -13.27 0.20 23.22
CA LEU A 367 -12.33 1.06 22.49
C LEU A 367 -11.63 1.99 23.49
N ARG A 368 -10.30 2.02 23.45
CA ARG A 368 -9.47 2.85 24.33
C ARG A 368 -8.47 3.67 23.54
N GLY A 369 -7.99 4.74 24.15
CA GLY A 369 -6.97 5.59 23.55
C GLY A 369 -7.50 6.37 22.35
N ARG A 370 -6.63 6.66 21.38
CA ARG A 370 -6.99 7.48 20.22
C ARG A 370 -7.54 6.63 19.08
N VAL A 371 -8.81 6.84 18.75
CA VAL A 371 -9.51 6.30 17.59
C VAL A 371 -9.47 7.32 16.45
N ARG A 372 -9.27 6.86 15.21
CA ARG A 372 -9.20 7.74 14.03
C ARG A 372 -9.96 7.14 12.87
N GLY A 373 -11.03 7.81 12.45
CA GLY A 373 -11.78 7.48 11.24
C GLY A 373 -12.67 6.24 11.37
N LEU A 374 -13.19 5.96 12.58
CA LEU A 374 -14.12 4.84 12.79
C LEU A 374 -15.56 5.32 12.67
N VAL A 375 -16.34 4.63 11.86
CA VAL A 375 -17.79 4.79 11.76
C VAL A 375 -18.43 3.43 11.96
N LEU A 376 -19.16 3.28 13.07
CA LEU A 376 -19.95 2.09 13.36
C LEU A 376 -21.40 2.36 13.00
N ALA A 377 -22.00 1.45 12.24
CA ALA A 377 -23.42 1.53 11.87
C ALA A 377 -24.09 0.15 11.97
N THR A 378 -25.29 0.12 12.53
CA THR A 378 -26.05 -1.12 12.74
C THR A 378 -26.64 -1.69 11.47
N GLY A 379 -26.96 -0.84 10.50
CA GLY A 379 -27.36 -1.26 9.15
C GLY A 379 -26.17 -1.83 8.39
N LEU A 380 -26.36 -2.97 7.74
CA LEU A 380 -25.43 -3.46 6.73
C LEU A 380 -25.62 -2.64 5.45
N ASP A 381 -24.51 -2.26 4.79
CA ASP A 381 -24.53 -1.71 3.42
C ASP A 381 -24.25 -2.89 2.47
N ASP A 382 -25.31 -3.46 1.90
CA ASP A 382 -25.22 -4.64 1.03
C ASP A 382 -26.07 -4.44 -0.24
N PRO A 383 -25.55 -4.78 -1.43
CA PRO A 383 -26.33 -4.64 -2.66
C PRO A 383 -27.59 -5.52 -2.69
N ASP A 384 -27.69 -6.54 -1.85
CA ASP A 384 -28.90 -7.36 -1.70
C ASP A 384 -29.77 -6.91 -0.50
N PRO A 385 -30.96 -6.32 -0.76
CA PRO A 385 -31.88 -5.87 0.30
C PRO A 385 -32.35 -6.99 1.24
N ALA A 386 -32.38 -8.25 0.77
CA ALA A 386 -32.75 -9.36 1.63
C ALA A 386 -31.68 -9.63 2.70
N THR A 387 -30.41 -9.52 2.31
CA THR A 387 -29.27 -9.60 3.23
C THR A 387 -29.26 -8.42 4.19
N GLU A 388 -29.53 -7.19 3.74
CA GLU A 388 -29.67 -6.03 4.64
C GLU A 388 -30.77 -6.23 5.70
N ALA A 389 -31.96 -6.66 5.27
CA ALA A 389 -33.09 -6.92 6.16
C ALA A 389 -32.79 -8.04 7.18
N LEU A 390 -32.02 -9.05 6.78
CA LEU A 390 -31.58 -10.14 7.64
C LEU A 390 -30.68 -9.62 8.77
N TYR A 391 -29.66 -8.82 8.44
CA TYR A 391 -28.76 -8.23 9.42
C TYR A 391 -29.47 -7.23 10.34
N ALA A 392 -30.43 -6.46 9.80
CA ALA A 392 -31.27 -5.59 10.61
C ALA A 392 -32.10 -6.38 11.64
N ARG A 393 -32.65 -7.54 11.25
CA ARG A 393 -33.37 -8.44 12.17
C ARG A 393 -32.46 -8.95 13.29
N TRP A 394 -31.25 -9.42 12.96
CA TRP A 394 -30.29 -9.87 13.97
C TRP A 394 -29.88 -8.76 14.94
N HIS A 395 -29.74 -7.53 14.44
CA HIS A 395 -29.50 -6.39 15.32
C HIS A 395 -30.67 -6.19 16.30
N GLN A 396 -31.93 -6.26 15.84
CA GLN A 396 -33.10 -6.17 16.73
C GLN A 396 -33.14 -7.30 17.76
N GLU A 397 -32.83 -8.54 17.35
CA GLU A 397 -32.72 -9.67 18.27
C GLU A 397 -31.64 -9.42 19.32
N ARG A 398 -30.49 -8.84 18.94
CA ARG A 398 -29.43 -8.46 19.87
C ARG A 398 -29.90 -7.40 20.88
N LEU A 399 -30.80 -6.48 20.53
CA LEU A 399 -31.32 -5.47 21.46
C LEU A 399 -32.15 -6.07 22.61
N ALA A 400 -32.59 -7.33 22.50
CA ALA A 400 -33.31 -8.03 23.57
C ALA A 400 -32.38 -8.48 24.72
N ASP A 401 -31.08 -8.61 24.46
CA ASP A 401 -30.08 -8.94 25.48
C ASP A 401 -29.65 -7.66 26.23
N PRO A 402 -29.88 -7.56 27.56
CA PRO A 402 -29.60 -6.36 28.35
C PRO A 402 -28.10 -6.07 28.50
N GLU A 403 -27.23 -6.97 28.05
CA GLU A 403 -25.80 -6.79 28.11
C GLU A 403 -25.31 -5.60 27.28
N TRP A 404 -24.35 -4.85 27.83
CA TRP A 404 -23.73 -3.72 27.15
C TRP A 404 -22.95 -4.16 25.89
N MET A 405 -22.94 -3.29 24.90
CA MET A 405 -22.36 -3.55 23.58
C MET A 405 -20.96 -2.97 23.44
N LEU A 406 -20.81 -1.70 23.84
CA LEU A 406 -19.63 -0.90 23.55
C LEU A 406 -19.22 -0.08 24.77
N ASP A 407 -17.92 -0.01 25.04
CA ASP A 407 -17.32 0.83 26.08
C ASP A 407 -16.39 1.85 25.41
N LEU A 408 -16.76 3.12 25.54
CA LEU A 408 -16.07 4.29 25.01
C LEU A 408 -15.56 5.21 26.13
N THR A 409 -15.56 4.77 27.38
CA THR A 409 -15.19 5.60 28.54
C THR A 409 -13.76 6.14 28.44
N GLU A 410 -12.86 5.39 27.81
CA GLU A 410 -11.47 5.78 27.58
C GLU A 410 -11.14 6.06 26.11
N ALA A 411 -12.15 6.10 25.23
CA ALA A 411 -11.97 6.41 23.82
C ALA A 411 -11.93 7.93 23.61
N THR A 412 -10.98 8.37 22.78
CA THR A 412 -10.91 9.75 22.26
C THR A 412 -10.71 9.71 20.76
N GLY A 413 -11.05 10.80 20.05
CA GLY A 413 -10.74 10.92 18.63
C GLY A 413 -11.95 10.96 17.72
N ASP A 414 -11.71 10.59 16.46
CA ASP A 414 -12.69 10.66 15.38
C ASP A 414 -13.48 9.34 15.29
N LEU A 415 -14.66 9.38 15.89
CA LEU A 415 -15.59 8.25 16.10
C LEU A 415 -17.02 8.69 15.77
N THR A 416 -17.73 7.91 14.97
CA THR A 416 -19.17 8.08 14.73
C THR A 416 -19.90 6.77 15.05
N ILE A 417 -20.95 6.85 15.86
CA ILE A 417 -21.82 5.73 16.23
C ILE A 417 -23.21 5.97 15.67
N ARG A 418 -23.70 5.04 14.84
CA ARG A 418 -24.99 5.16 14.14
C ARG A 418 -25.89 3.98 14.46
N GLY A 419 -27.05 4.28 15.05
CA GLY A 419 -28.11 3.29 15.31
C GLY A 419 -27.85 2.32 16.45
N TYR A 420 -26.71 2.37 17.14
CA TYR A 420 -26.51 1.63 18.40
C TYR A 420 -27.12 2.44 19.55
N PRO A 421 -28.12 1.90 20.27
CA PRO A 421 -28.78 2.62 21.36
C PRO A 421 -27.81 3.00 22.48
N ALA A 422 -27.90 4.24 22.95
CA ALA A 422 -26.96 4.78 23.92
C ALA A 422 -27.02 4.03 25.26
N ARG A 423 -28.17 3.44 25.61
CA ARG A 423 -28.32 2.57 26.80
C ARG A 423 -27.39 1.34 26.83
N PHE A 424 -26.86 0.92 25.68
CA PHE A 424 -25.90 -0.19 25.58
C PHE A 424 -24.45 0.27 25.43
N VAL A 425 -24.21 1.58 25.47
CA VAL A 425 -22.89 2.18 25.26
C VAL A 425 -22.44 2.92 26.51
N ARG A 426 -21.31 2.50 27.08
CA ARG A 426 -20.66 3.25 28.17
C ARG A 426 -19.85 4.37 27.56
N ARG A 427 -19.94 5.58 28.13
CA ARG A 427 -19.46 6.81 27.49
C ARG A 427 -18.61 7.64 28.44
N ASN A 428 -17.81 8.53 27.86
CA ASN A 428 -17.13 9.59 28.60
C ASN A 428 -17.99 10.86 28.60
N PRO A 429 -18.59 11.28 29.74
CA PRO A 429 -19.48 12.44 29.77
C PRO A 429 -18.80 13.78 29.46
N GLU A 430 -17.46 13.86 29.54
CA GLU A 430 -16.72 15.08 29.20
C GLU A 430 -16.65 15.30 27.68
N LEU A 431 -16.61 14.22 26.90
CA LEU A 431 -16.42 14.26 25.44
C LEU A 431 -17.66 13.83 24.66
N GLN A 432 -18.60 13.16 25.33
CA GLN A 432 -19.70 12.45 24.67
C GLN A 432 -21.03 12.83 25.31
N ALA A 433 -22.07 12.97 24.49
CA ALA A 433 -23.42 13.27 24.93
C ALA A 433 -24.45 12.48 24.15
N VAL A 434 -25.64 12.33 24.72
CA VAL A 434 -26.76 11.62 24.12
C VAL A 434 -27.83 12.61 23.76
N VAL A 435 -28.41 12.44 22.58
CA VAL A 435 -29.62 13.15 22.20
C VAL A 435 -30.66 12.13 21.77
N THR A 436 -31.84 12.16 22.40
CA THR A 436 -32.94 11.24 22.10
C THR A 436 -33.80 11.78 20.97
N ALA A 437 -34.52 10.91 20.28
CA ALA A 437 -35.51 11.28 19.26
C ALA A 437 -36.60 12.19 19.83
N GLU A 438 -36.98 11.98 21.09
CA GLU A 438 -37.94 12.84 21.81
C GLU A 438 -37.38 14.26 22.00
N ALA A 439 -36.11 14.39 22.39
CA ALA A 439 -35.48 15.69 22.65
C ALA A 439 -35.28 16.54 21.39
N VAL A 440 -35.34 15.95 20.19
CA VAL A 440 -35.23 16.68 18.91
C VAL A 440 -36.58 16.93 18.24
N ALA A 441 -37.67 16.39 18.78
CA ALA A 441 -38.98 16.42 18.15
C ALA A 441 -39.59 17.83 18.02
N ASP A 442 -39.24 18.74 18.92
CA ASP A 442 -39.71 20.13 18.92
C ASP A 442 -38.81 21.10 18.13
N ASP A 443 -37.76 20.58 17.48
CA ASP A 443 -36.76 21.33 16.73
C ASP A 443 -35.99 22.42 17.54
N ALA A 444 -36.08 22.43 18.89
CA ALA A 444 -35.43 23.43 19.73
C ALA A 444 -33.90 23.47 19.53
N TRP A 445 -33.30 22.30 19.31
CA TRP A 445 -31.89 22.11 19.03
C TRP A 445 -31.38 22.91 17.80
N ARG A 446 -32.26 23.25 16.85
CA ARG A 446 -31.89 24.05 15.66
C ARG A 446 -31.53 25.49 15.99
N SER A 447 -31.93 25.97 17.17
CA SER A 447 -31.59 27.31 17.65
C SER A 447 -30.15 27.41 18.16
N VAL A 448 -29.50 26.28 18.46
CA VAL A 448 -28.11 26.24 18.91
C VAL A 448 -27.18 26.40 17.71
N ASP A 449 -26.29 27.40 17.76
CA ASP A 449 -25.30 27.62 16.70
C ASP A 449 -24.22 26.54 16.73
N PRO A 450 -24.11 25.67 15.69
CA PRO A 450 -23.07 24.65 15.65
C PRO A 450 -21.66 25.23 15.41
N GLY A 451 -21.53 26.49 14.98
CA GLY A 451 -20.26 27.02 14.48
C GLY A 451 -19.70 26.12 13.36
N ARG A 452 -18.52 25.54 13.58
CA ARG A 452 -17.90 24.56 12.66
C ARG A 452 -18.06 23.10 13.10
N SER A 453 -18.84 22.84 14.15
CA SER A 453 -19.06 21.48 14.63
C SER A 453 -19.76 20.63 13.57
N ALA A 454 -19.20 19.44 13.31
CA ALA A 454 -19.82 18.46 12.44
C ALA A 454 -20.95 17.68 13.14
N LEU A 455 -21.05 17.78 14.48
CA LEU A 455 -22.01 17.02 15.29
C LEU A 455 -23.48 17.32 14.95
N ARG A 456 -23.77 18.49 14.37
CA ARG A 456 -25.11 18.80 13.83
C ARG A 456 -25.58 17.76 12.82
N VAL A 457 -24.67 17.15 12.06
CA VAL A 457 -25.02 16.12 11.07
C VAL A 457 -25.66 14.92 11.75
N ALA A 458 -25.16 14.50 12.91
CA ALA A 458 -25.72 13.38 13.68
C ALA A 458 -27.17 13.65 14.15
N LEU A 459 -27.50 14.90 14.48
CA LEU A 459 -28.88 15.30 14.82
C LEU A 459 -29.81 15.27 13.60
N HIS A 460 -29.34 15.75 12.44
CA HIS A 460 -30.11 15.63 11.19
C HIS A 460 -30.31 14.16 10.80
N GLU A 461 -29.32 13.30 11.04
CA GLU A 461 -29.44 11.86 10.84
C GLU A 461 -30.47 11.26 11.80
N LEU A 462 -30.44 11.61 13.10
CA LEU A 462 -31.44 11.18 14.09
C LEU A 462 -32.87 11.53 13.68
N VAL A 463 -33.12 12.76 13.23
CA VAL A 463 -34.46 13.22 12.80
C VAL A 463 -34.98 12.46 11.56
N ARG A 464 -34.07 11.99 10.71
CA ARG A 464 -34.42 11.27 9.47
C ARG A 464 -34.43 9.76 9.64
N SER A 465 -33.84 9.27 10.72
CA SER A 465 -33.75 7.85 11.02
C SER A 465 -34.92 7.41 11.91
N GLY A 466 -35.07 6.10 12.06
CA GLY A 466 -35.96 5.52 13.06
C GLY A 466 -35.22 5.19 14.37
N TRP A 467 -34.10 5.87 14.67
CA TRP A 467 -33.32 5.60 15.87
C TRP A 467 -33.94 6.27 17.10
N GLU A 468 -33.79 5.65 18.27
CA GLU A 468 -34.27 6.20 19.54
C GLU A 468 -33.37 7.32 20.08
N ASP A 469 -32.07 7.28 19.77
CA ASP A 469 -31.08 8.24 20.20
C ASP A 469 -29.86 8.27 19.27
N VAL A 470 -28.98 9.24 19.51
CA VAL A 470 -27.65 9.33 18.90
C VAL A 470 -26.62 9.75 19.94
N ILE A 471 -25.41 9.23 19.81
CA ILE A 471 -24.26 9.62 20.62
C ILE A 471 -23.44 10.64 19.85
N LEU A 472 -23.33 11.85 20.39
CA LEU A 472 -22.43 12.90 19.92
C LEU A 472 -21.06 12.67 20.54
N VAL A 473 -20.00 12.70 19.73
CA VAL A 473 -18.61 12.48 20.19
C VAL A 473 -17.74 13.63 19.72
N ALA A 474 -17.25 14.46 20.65
CA ALA A 474 -16.27 15.49 20.34
C ALA A 474 -14.88 14.86 20.18
N ASP A 475 -14.16 15.22 19.10
CA ASP A 475 -12.75 14.86 18.93
C ASP A 475 -11.85 15.93 19.57
N PRO A 476 -11.26 15.70 20.76
CA PRO A 476 -10.39 16.67 21.40
C PRO A 476 -9.08 16.92 20.63
N HIS A 477 -8.76 16.08 19.63
CA HIS A 477 -7.59 16.22 18.76
C HIS A 477 -7.92 16.82 17.39
N GLY A 478 -9.20 17.12 17.14
CA GLY A 478 -9.71 17.62 15.88
C GLY A 478 -9.51 19.13 15.73
N ALA A 479 -9.57 19.63 14.48
CA ALA A 479 -9.46 21.06 14.21
C ALA A 479 -10.65 21.89 14.74
N HIS A 480 -11.73 21.23 15.15
CA HIS A 480 -12.98 21.83 15.61
C HIS A 480 -13.35 21.39 17.05
N ALA A 481 -12.38 20.90 17.81
CA ALA A 481 -12.59 20.40 19.17
C ALA A 481 -13.36 21.38 20.07
N ASP A 482 -12.96 22.66 20.05
CA ASP A 482 -13.62 23.70 20.87
C ASP A 482 -15.07 23.94 20.45
N ASP A 483 -15.36 23.90 19.14
CA ASP A 483 -16.71 24.05 18.60
C ASP A 483 -17.58 22.83 18.96
N ASP A 484 -17.04 21.62 18.87
CA ASP A 484 -17.74 20.38 19.24
C ASP A 484 -18.10 20.36 20.74
N LEU A 485 -17.13 20.66 21.60
CA LEU A 485 -17.36 20.72 23.05
C LEU A 485 -18.29 21.86 23.45
N ARG A 486 -18.23 23.02 22.78
CA ARG A 486 -19.19 24.12 23.00
C ARG A 486 -20.58 23.68 22.59
N TYR A 487 -20.73 23.09 21.41
CA TYR A 487 -22.03 22.66 20.90
C TYR A 487 -22.69 21.60 21.80
N ILE A 488 -21.92 20.62 22.31
CA ILE A 488 -22.42 19.66 23.30
C ILE A 488 -22.89 20.36 24.59
N ARG A 489 -22.13 21.34 25.09
CA ARG A 489 -22.51 22.10 26.29
C ARG A 489 -23.80 22.88 26.08
N ASP A 490 -23.90 23.62 24.98
CA ASP A 490 -25.08 24.44 24.69
C ASP A 490 -26.34 23.58 24.51
N LEU A 491 -26.22 22.38 23.92
CA LEU A 491 -27.33 21.41 23.83
C LEU A 491 -27.74 20.86 25.20
N ARG A 492 -26.79 20.66 26.12
CA ARG A 492 -27.09 20.25 27.50
C ARG A 492 -27.78 21.36 28.28
N ASP A 493 -27.31 22.59 28.14
CA ASP A 493 -27.91 23.77 28.79
C ASP A 493 -29.35 24.01 28.30
N LEU A 494 -29.64 23.66 27.03
CA LEU A 494 -30.99 23.68 26.47
C LEU A 494 -31.86 22.48 26.90
N GLY A 495 -31.28 21.46 27.56
CA GLY A 495 -31.98 20.23 27.96
C GLY A 495 -32.22 19.24 26.81
N VAL A 496 -31.60 19.46 25.64
CA VAL A 496 -31.70 18.56 24.48
C VAL A 496 -30.75 17.36 24.61
N ALA A 497 -29.59 17.58 25.23
CA ALA A 497 -28.56 16.56 25.39
C ALA A 497 -28.37 16.17 26.85
N SER A 498 -28.04 14.90 27.08
CA SER A 498 -27.72 14.33 28.40
C SER A 498 -26.27 13.82 28.44
N PRO A 499 -25.59 13.84 29.61
CA PRO A 499 -24.34 13.09 29.79
C PRO A 499 -24.55 11.57 29.79
N ASP A 500 -25.75 11.11 30.15
CA ASP A 500 -26.15 9.70 30.28
C ASP A 500 -27.37 9.33 29.42
#